data_AF-A0A212FN62-F1
#
_entry.id   AF-A0A212FN62-F1
#
_cell.length_a   1.000
_cell.length_b   1.000
_cell.length_c   1.000
_cell.angle_alpha   90.00
_cell.angle_beta   90.00
_cell.angle_gamma   90.00
#
_symmetry.space_group_name_H-M   'P 1'
#
loop_
_entity.id
_entity.type
_entity.pdbx_description
1 polymer ?
#
loop_
_entity_poly.entity_id
_entity_poly.type
_entity_poly.pdbx_seq_one_letter_code
_entity_poly.pdbx_strand_id
1 'polypeptide(L)' 'FLLYYDRVQADVCSSYLDVCCNVPDVRPPDNPITPKPPKFREGCGWRNPDGIGFKTIGDNDGESKFGEFPWMVAILK' A
#
# COMPACT_ATOMS: atom_id res chain seq x y z
N PHE A 1 -27.54 -27.32 -7.45
CA PHE A 1 -27.96 -26.24 -8.39
C PHE A 1 -28.27 -24.91 -7.72
N LEU A 2 -28.06 -24.73 -6.41
CA LEU A 2 -28.15 -23.44 -5.72
C LEU A 2 -26.91 -23.19 -4.83
N LEU A 3 -25.71 -23.45 -5.38
CA LEU A 3 -24.43 -23.04 -4.78
C LEU A 3 -23.70 -22.11 -5.74
N TYR A 4 -24.38 -21.07 -6.24
CA TYR A 4 -23.77 -20.07 -7.12
C TYR A 4 -24.41 -18.70 -6.90
N TYR A 5 -24.68 -18.39 -5.65
CA TYR A 5 -25.24 -17.10 -5.27
C TYR A 5 -24.58 -16.62 -3.98
N ASP A 6 -23.24 -16.60 -3.99
CA ASP A 6 -22.54 -15.66 -3.12
C ASP A 6 -22.50 -14.34 -3.89
N ARG A 7 -23.47 -13.47 -3.60
CA ARG A 7 -23.47 -12.12 -4.11
C ARG A 7 -22.22 -11.44 -3.57
N VAL A 8 -21.34 -11.06 -4.49
CA VAL A 8 -20.39 -9.96 -4.36
C VAL A 8 -21.05 -8.83 -3.56
N GLN A 9 -20.82 -8.83 -2.25
CA GLN A 9 -21.21 -7.75 -1.37
C GLN A 9 -20.27 -6.59 -1.74
N ALA A 10 -20.82 -5.61 -2.45
CA ALA A 10 -20.13 -4.39 -2.80
C ALA A 10 -19.92 -3.55 -1.52
N ASP A 11 -18.87 -3.87 -0.78
CA ASP A 11 -18.07 -2.89 -0.05
C ASP A 11 -16.59 -3.29 -0.25
N VAL A 12 -15.90 -2.49 -1.05
CA VAL A 12 -14.72 -2.87 -1.81
C VAL A 12 -13.51 -2.96 -0.88
N CYS A 13 -13.26 -4.17 -0.37
CA CYS A 13 -12.20 -4.55 0.57
C CYS A 13 -12.33 -3.95 1.99
N SER A 14 -11.89 -4.70 3.01
CA SER A 14 -11.97 -4.27 4.42
C SER A 14 -10.99 -3.15 4.77
N SER A 15 -9.90 -3.03 4.01
CA SER A 15 -8.85 -2.05 4.22
C SER A 15 -8.74 -1.16 2.98
N TYR A 16 -8.48 0.12 3.18
CA TYR A 16 -8.13 1.04 2.10
C TYR A 16 -6.77 0.71 1.44
N LEU A 17 -5.99 -0.19 2.06
CA LEU A 17 -4.73 -0.70 1.51
C LEU A 17 -4.94 -1.91 0.60
N ASP A 18 -6.14 -2.47 0.56
CA ASP A 18 -6.45 -3.67 -0.21
C ASP A 18 -7.03 -3.31 -1.58
N VAL A 19 -6.78 -4.19 -2.55
CA VAL A 19 -7.35 -4.11 -3.89
C VAL A 19 -8.07 -5.40 -4.18
N CYS A 20 -9.31 -5.30 -4.68
CA CYS A 20 -10.07 -6.46 -5.10
C CYS A 20 -9.46 -7.00 -6.40
N CYS A 21 -8.89 -8.20 -6.33
CA CYS A 21 -8.31 -8.91 -7.46
C CYS A 21 -9.18 -10.13 -7.82
N ASN A 22 -9.27 -10.49 -9.11
CA ASN A 22 -9.83 -11.78 -9.47
C ASN A 22 -8.89 -12.90 -9.02
N VAL A 23 -9.43 -14.09 -8.76
CA VAL A 23 -8.63 -15.28 -8.38
C VAL A 23 -7.40 -15.52 -9.28
N PRO A 24 -7.47 -15.44 -10.63
CA PRO A 24 -6.27 -15.60 -11.47
C PRO A 24 -5.25 -14.46 -11.36
N ASP A 25 -5.65 -13.29 -10.87
CA ASP A 25 -4.80 -12.10 -10.71
C ASP A 25 -4.12 -12.05 -9.32
N VAL A 26 -4.43 -13.00 -8.43
CA VAL A 26 -3.78 -13.14 -7.13
C VAL A 26 -2.41 -13.80 -7.33
N ARG A 27 -1.35 -13.10 -6.93
CA ARG A 27 0.00 -13.67 -6.96
C ARG A 27 0.17 -14.68 -5.83
N PRO A 28 0.82 -15.83 -6.11
CA PRO A 28 1.12 -16.78 -5.06
C PRO A 28 2.23 -16.22 -4.14
N PRO A 29 2.24 -16.58 -2.84
CA PRO A 29 3.13 -15.96 -1.84
C PRO A 29 4.63 -16.13 -2.12
N ASP A 30 5.00 -17.11 -2.93
CA ASP A 30 6.36 -17.46 -3.34
C ASP A 30 6.91 -16.60 -4.49
N ASN A 31 6.07 -15.76 -5.12
CA ASN A 31 6.48 -14.90 -6.23
C ASN A 31 6.15 -13.41 -5.98
N PRO A 32 6.83 -12.76 -5.02
CA PRO A 32 6.63 -11.34 -4.75
C PRO A 32 7.20 -10.46 -5.86
N ILE A 33 6.56 -9.32 -6.12
CA ILE A 33 7.19 -8.27 -6.94
C ILE A 33 8.27 -7.60 -6.09
N THR A 34 9.53 -7.80 -6.43
CA THR A 34 10.63 -6.96 -5.94
C THR A 34 10.98 -5.91 -7.00
N PRO A 35 10.63 -4.62 -6.79
CA PRO A 35 11.07 -3.56 -7.68
C PRO A 35 12.59 -3.45 -7.64
N LYS A 36 13.19 -3.08 -8.78
CA LYS A 36 14.63 -2.81 -8.86
C LYS A 36 14.97 -1.71 -7.85
N PRO A 37 16.01 -1.89 -7.00
CA PRO A 37 16.37 -0.88 -6.02
C PRO A 37 16.67 0.45 -6.74
N PRO A 38 16.15 1.58 -6.23
CA PRO A 38 16.45 2.89 -6.79
C PRO A 38 17.94 3.19 -6.67
N LYS A 39 18.44 4.12 -7.49
CA LYS A 39 19.82 4.59 -7.36
C LYS A 39 20.04 5.10 -5.94
N PHE A 40 21.15 4.70 -5.33
CA PHE A 40 21.51 5.11 -3.98
C PHE A 40 21.61 6.64 -3.93
N ARG A 41 20.91 7.26 -2.97
CA ARG A 41 21.01 8.69 -2.72
C ARG A 41 22.06 8.87 -1.63
N GLU A 42 23.09 9.67 -1.90
CA GLU A 42 24.11 9.99 -0.90
C GLU A 42 23.57 11.01 0.10
N GLY A 43 24.00 10.96 1.36
CA GLY A 43 23.56 11.88 2.42
C GLY A 43 22.27 11.46 3.13
N CYS A 44 21.81 12.31 4.07
CA CYS A 44 20.65 12.05 4.94
C CYS A 44 19.54 13.09 4.76
N GLY A 45 18.34 12.83 5.31
CA GLY A 45 17.24 13.79 5.30
C GLY A 45 16.44 13.88 3.99
N TRP A 46 16.50 12.83 3.15
CA TRP A 46 15.74 12.77 1.89
C TRP A 46 14.24 12.56 2.12
N ARG A 47 13.44 13.62 1.98
CA ARG A 47 11.96 13.55 2.02
C ARG A 47 11.42 12.90 0.73
N ASN A 48 10.29 12.19 0.85
CA ASN A 48 9.49 11.68 -0.28
C ASN A 48 8.14 12.44 -0.35
N PRO A 49 8.09 13.64 -0.94
CA PRO A 49 6.88 14.49 -0.92
C PRO A 49 5.64 13.83 -1.55
N ASP A 50 5.86 12.94 -2.51
CA ASP A 50 4.79 12.21 -3.22
C ASP A 50 4.39 10.90 -2.53
N GLY A 51 5.03 10.54 -1.40
CA GLY A 51 4.91 9.23 -0.78
C GLY A 51 5.60 8.12 -1.56
N ILE A 52 5.54 6.89 -1.04
CA ILE A 52 6.09 5.69 -1.67
C ILE A 52 4.96 4.66 -1.87
N GLY A 53 4.91 4.03 -3.05
CA GLY A 53 4.03 2.88 -3.33
C GLY A 53 2.60 3.25 -3.70
N PHE A 54 1.95 4.14 -2.94
CA PHE A 54 0.59 4.61 -3.23
C PHE A 54 0.41 6.07 -2.83
N LYS A 55 -0.52 6.74 -3.52
CA LYS A 55 -0.89 8.13 -3.21
C LYS A 55 -2.09 8.13 -2.28
N THR A 56 -1.88 8.56 -1.03
CA THR A 56 -2.98 8.82 -0.11
C THR A 56 -3.85 9.95 -0.67
N ILE A 57 -5.16 9.72 -0.77
CA ILE A 57 -6.17 10.69 -1.19
C ILE A 57 -7.00 11.04 0.04
N GLY A 58 -7.30 12.33 0.25
CA GLY A 58 -8.08 12.80 1.41
C GLY A 58 -7.23 13.31 2.58
N ASP A 59 -5.97 13.68 2.32
CA ASP A 59 -5.02 14.28 3.25
C ASP A 59 -5.36 15.75 3.60
N ASN A 60 -6.57 16.00 4.07
CA ASN A 60 -7.05 17.36 4.31
C ASN A 60 -6.78 17.87 5.74
N ASP A 61 -6.39 16.99 6.66
CA ASP A 61 -6.27 17.26 8.09
C ASP A 61 -4.81 17.17 8.60
N GLY A 62 -3.84 17.33 7.69
CA GLY A 62 -2.40 17.38 8.03
C GLY A 62 -1.72 16.02 8.03
N GLU A 63 -2.27 15.05 7.29
CA GLU A 63 -1.70 13.72 7.14
C GLU A 63 -0.41 13.75 6.31
N SER A 64 0.61 13.03 6.77
CA SER A 64 1.79 12.75 5.97
C SER A 64 1.52 11.63 4.96
N LYS A 65 2.18 11.68 3.81
CA LYS A 65 2.13 10.59 2.84
C LYS A 65 2.87 9.36 3.36
N PHE A 66 2.49 8.19 2.83
CA PHE A 66 3.15 6.95 3.21
C PHE A 66 4.66 7.02 2.91
N GLY A 67 5.49 6.86 3.93
CA GLY A 67 6.95 6.93 3.80
C GLY A 67 7.50 8.32 3.46
N GLU A 68 6.74 9.38 3.71
CA GLU A 68 7.16 10.76 3.42
C GLU A 68 8.44 11.17 4.17
N PHE A 69 8.54 10.74 5.42
CA PHE A 69 9.65 11.04 6.33
C PHE A 69 10.32 9.73 6.78
N PRO A 70 11.30 9.21 6.01
CA PRO A 70 11.93 7.91 6.30
C PRO A 70 12.64 7.80 7.65
N TRP A 71 12.93 8.92 8.31
CA TRP A 71 13.61 8.99 9.60
C TRP A 71 12.67 9.01 10.81
N MET A 72 11.35 8.97 10.60
CA MET A 72 10.39 8.90 11.70
C MET A 72 10.49 7.56 12.42
N VAL A 73 10.55 7.58 13.75
CA VAL A 73 10.63 6.39 14.60
C VAL A 73 9.64 6.51 15.76
N ALA A 74 9.05 5.37 16.15
CA ALA A 74 8.20 5.27 17.33
C ALA A 74 8.92 4.44 18.40
N ILE A 75 9.01 4.98 19.63
CA ILE A 75 9.54 4.25 20.78
C ILE A 75 8.34 3.74 21.59
N LEU A 76 8.20 2.42 21.66
CA LEU A 76 7.16 1.74 22.41
C LEU A 76 7.74 1.24 23.74
N LYS A 77 6.92 1.18 24.79
CA LYS A 77 7.30 0.71 26.13
C LYS A 77 6.65 -0.63 26.46
#